data_AF-A0A5G2R5G4-F1
#
_entry.id   AF-A0A5G2R5G4-F1
#
_cell.length_a   1.000
_cell.length_b   1.000
_cell.length_c   1.000
_cell.angle_alpha   90.00
_cell.angle_beta   90.00
_cell.angle_gamma   90.00
#
_symmetry.space_group_name_H-M   'P 1'
#
loop_
_entity.id
_entity.type
_entity.pdbx_description
1 polymer ?
#
loop_
_entity_poly.entity_id
_entity_poly.type
_entity_poly.pdbx_seq_one_letter_code
_entity_poly.pdbx_strand_id
1 'polypeptide(L)'
;MPGFDYKFLEKPKRRLLCPLCGKPMREPVQVSTCGHRFCDTCLQEFLSEGVFKCPEDQLPLDYAKIYPDPELEVQVLGLPIRCIHSEEGCRWSGPLRHLQGHLNTCSFNVVPCPNRCPTKLSRRDLPAHLQHDCPKRRLKCEFCGCDFSGEAFESSLGFGYPKFISHQDIRKRNYVRDDAVFIRASVELPRKILS
;
A
#
# COMPACT_ATOMS: atom_id res chain seq x y z
N MET A 1 3.53 -19.29 4.86
CA MET A 1 2.98 -18.55 6.02
C MET A 1 1.97 -19.45 6.71
N PRO A 2 2.18 -19.83 7.98
CA PRO A 2 1.30 -20.78 8.65
C PRO A 2 -0.04 -20.16 9.04
N GLY A 3 -1.13 -20.76 8.55
CA GLY A 3 -2.51 -20.44 8.96
C GLY A 3 -2.97 -18.99 8.69
N PHE A 4 -4.17 -18.67 9.17
CA PHE A 4 -4.74 -17.33 9.15
C PHE A 4 -4.72 -16.68 10.54
N ASP A 5 -4.15 -15.47 10.61
CA ASP A 5 -4.04 -14.70 11.84
C ASP A 5 -4.79 -13.36 11.70
N TYR A 6 -6.12 -13.44 11.87
CA TYR A 6 -7.01 -12.29 11.73
C TYR A 6 -7.90 -12.14 12.97
N LYS A 7 -8.50 -10.97 13.13
CA LYS A 7 -9.50 -10.70 14.16
C LYS A 7 -10.85 -11.30 13.75
N PHE A 8 -11.05 -12.56 14.09
CA PHE A 8 -12.32 -13.26 13.89
C PHE A 8 -13.41 -12.70 14.78
N LEU A 9 -14.63 -12.58 14.25
CA LEU A 9 -15.80 -12.14 15.03
C LEU A 9 -16.26 -13.21 16.03
N GLU A 10 -16.04 -14.47 15.68
CA GLU A 10 -16.39 -15.64 16.48
C GLU A 10 -15.18 -16.55 16.59
N LYS A 11 -15.08 -17.29 17.70
CA LYS A 11 -14.01 -18.27 17.88
C LYS A 11 -14.17 -19.39 16.85
N PRO A 12 -13.18 -19.63 15.97
CA PRO A 12 -13.27 -20.70 14.99
C PRO A 12 -13.40 -22.08 15.66
N LYS A 13 -14.19 -22.97 15.06
CA LYS A 13 -14.36 -24.34 15.55
C LYS A 13 -13.02 -25.08 15.50
N ARG A 14 -12.75 -25.93 16.50
CA ARG A 14 -11.49 -26.71 16.59
C ARG A 14 -11.14 -27.45 15.29
N ARG A 15 -12.13 -28.04 14.62
CA ARG A 15 -11.95 -28.76 13.34
C ARG A 15 -11.38 -27.92 12.19
N LEU A 16 -11.45 -26.60 12.29
CA LEU A 16 -10.93 -25.66 11.30
C LEU A 16 -9.51 -25.18 11.64
N LEU A 17 -9.00 -25.53 12.82
CA LEU A 17 -7.71 -25.09 13.33
C LEU A 17 -6.64 -26.14 13.01
N CYS A 18 -5.49 -25.67 12.52
CA CYS A 18 -4.33 -26.50 12.31
C CYS A 18 -3.76 -26.98 13.66
N PRO A 19 -3.52 -28.28 13.86
CA PRO A 19 -2.88 -28.80 15.06
C PRO A 19 -1.46 -28.26 15.30
N LEU A 20 -0.72 -27.99 14.22
CA LEU A 20 0.67 -27.56 14.28
C LEU A 20 0.83 -26.08 14.65
N CYS A 21 -0.01 -25.19 14.13
CA CYS A 21 0.10 -23.75 14.40
C CYS A 21 -1.04 -23.17 15.27
N GLY A 22 -2.08 -23.94 15.57
CA GLY A 22 -3.23 -23.52 16.38
C GLY A 22 -4.16 -22.49 15.72
N LYS A 23 -3.90 -22.11 14.47
CA LYS A 23 -4.66 -21.09 13.72
C LYS A 23 -5.58 -21.72 12.66
N PRO A 24 -6.64 -21.03 12.20
CA PRO A 24 -7.44 -21.51 11.07
C PRO A 24 -6.58 -21.88 9.87
N MET A 25 -6.84 -23.05 9.29
CA MET A 25 -5.96 -23.65 8.29
C MET A 25 -5.89 -22.83 7.01
N ARG A 26 -4.68 -22.50 6.56
CA ARG A 26 -4.43 -21.91 5.25
C ARG A 26 -4.03 -23.02 4.30
N GLU A 27 -4.64 -23.04 3.11
CA GLU A 27 -4.41 -24.07 2.09
C GLU A 27 -4.46 -25.47 2.75
N PRO A 28 -5.61 -25.83 3.34
CA PRO A 28 -5.69 -27.04 4.13
C PRO A 28 -5.41 -28.28 3.28
N VAL A 29 -4.62 -29.19 3.84
CA VAL A 29 -4.34 -30.50 3.27
C VAL A 29 -4.83 -31.59 4.21
N GLN A 30 -5.34 -32.68 3.66
CA GLN A 30 -5.79 -33.86 4.37
C GLN A 30 -4.85 -35.03 4.08
N VAL A 31 -4.45 -35.74 5.14
CA VAL A 31 -3.71 -37.00 5.04
C VAL A 31 -4.71 -38.13 4.85
N SER A 32 -4.69 -38.81 3.69
CA SER A 32 -5.71 -39.83 3.37
C SER A 32 -5.66 -41.09 4.25
N THR A 33 -4.50 -41.42 4.84
CA THR A 33 -4.34 -42.61 5.70
C THR A 33 -5.03 -42.49 7.05
N CYS A 34 -5.16 -41.28 7.60
CA CYS A 34 -5.74 -41.04 8.93
C CYS A 34 -6.85 -39.98 8.97
N GLY A 35 -7.01 -39.19 7.91
CA GLY A 35 -8.01 -38.12 7.82
C GLY A 35 -7.66 -36.83 8.57
N HIS A 36 -6.48 -36.74 9.18
CA HIS A 36 -6.00 -35.53 9.86
C HIS A 36 -5.68 -34.42 8.85
N ARG A 37 -5.88 -33.17 9.28
CA ARG A 37 -5.81 -31.98 8.44
C ARG A 37 -4.85 -30.94 9.01
N PHE A 38 -4.11 -30.28 8.13
CA PHE A 38 -3.08 -29.31 8.48
C PHE A 38 -3.06 -28.17 7.46
N CYS A 39 -2.39 -27.05 7.76
CA CYS A 39 -1.97 -26.15 6.69
C CYS A 39 -0.92 -26.85 5.82
N ASP A 40 -0.94 -26.63 4.50
CA ASP A 40 0.09 -27.16 3.60
C ASP A 40 1.51 -26.84 4.09
N THR A 41 1.80 -25.55 4.32
CA THR A 41 3.14 -25.13 4.76
C THR A 41 3.54 -25.69 6.11
N CYS A 42 2.58 -25.85 7.05
CA CYS A 42 2.88 -26.43 8.37
C CYS A 42 3.29 -27.90 8.27
N LEU A 43 2.56 -28.68 7.47
CA LEU A 43 2.87 -30.09 7.31
C LEU A 43 4.17 -30.27 6.53
N GLN A 44 4.40 -29.49 5.47
CA GLN A 44 5.65 -29.53 4.71
C GLN A 44 6.87 -29.19 5.58
N GLU A 45 6.79 -28.14 6.40
CA GLU A 45 7.86 -27.77 7.34
C GLU A 45 8.15 -28.92 8.32
N PHE A 46 7.12 -29.53 8.91
CA PHE A 46 7.28 -30.67 9.82
C PHE A 46 7.95 -31.89 9.15
N LEU A 47 7.51 -32.23 7.93
CA LEU A 47 8.06 -33.37 7.20
C LEU A 47 9.48 -33.10 6.66
N SER A 48 9.88 -31.84 6.52
CA SER A 48 11.24 -31.45 6.08
C SER A 48 12.34 -31.88 7.06
N GLU A 49 11.99 -32.16 8.32
CA GLU A 49 12.88 -32.69 9.34
C GLU A 49 13.17 -34.19 9.18
N GLY A 50 12.62 -34.84 8.13
CA GLY A 50 12.81 -36.26 7.84
C GLY A 50 11.88 -37.19 8.62
N VAL A 51 10.84 -36.65 9.27
CA VAL A 51 9.84 -37.41 10.03
C VAL A 51 8.63 -37.70 9.14
N PHE A 52 8.52 -38.93 8.62
CA PHE A 52 7.40 -39.36 7.76
C PHE A 52 6.26 -39.99 8.56
N LYS A 53 5.79 -39.28 9.59
CA LYS A 53 4.69 -39.71 10.45
C LYS A 53 3.71 -38.57 10.64
N CYS A 54 2.43 -38.89 10.77
CA CYS A 54 1.42 -37.89 11.06
C CYS A 54 1.67 -37.26 12.45
N PRO A 55 1.65 -35.92 12.58
CA PRO A 55 1.87 -35.25 13.86
C PRO A 55 0.85 -35.59 14.96
N GLU A 56 -0.34 -36.03 14.61
CA GLU A 56 -1.45 -36.27 15.55
C GLU A 56 -1.47 -37.70 16.11
N ASP A 57 -1.29 -38.71 15.24
CA ASP A 57 -1.44 -40.13 15.60
C ASP A 57 -0.17 -40.98 15.36
N GLN A 58 0.89 -40.37 14.84
CA GLN A 58 2.16 -41.01 14.50
C GLN A 58 2.08 -42.14 13.46
N LEU A 59 0.97 -42.26 12.73
CA LEU A 59 0.83 -43.23 11.65
C LEU A 59 1.77 -42.87 10.48
N PRO A 60 2.30 -43.87 9.74
CA PRO A 60 3.15 -43.62 8.58
C PRO A 60 2.47 -42.71 7.57
N LEU A 61 3.21 -41.70 7.14
CA LEU A 61 2.73 -40.66 6.24
C LEU A 61 3.54 -40.68 4.95
N ASP A 62 2.85 -40.81 3.82
CA ASP A 62 3.40 -40.75 2.48
C ASP A 62 2.99 -39.43 1.82
N TYR A 63 3.95 -38.70 1.25
CA TYR A 63 3.70 -37.46 0.53
C TYR A 63 2.69 -37.63 -0.61
N ALA A 64 2.69 -38.80 -1.29
CA ALA A 64 1.74 -39.09 -2.36
C ALA A 64 0.29 -39.24 -1.86
N LYS A 65 0.09 -39.32 -0.54
CA LYS A 65 -1.19 -39.51 0.14
C LYS A 65 -1.72 -38.24 0.83
N ILE A 66 -1.07 -37.10 0.60
CA ILE A 66 -1.48 -35.78 1.06
C ILE A 66 -2.24 -35.10 -0.08
N TYR A 67 -3.46 -34.65 0.18
CA TYR A 67 -4.28 -33.99 -0.83
C TYR A 67 -4.84 -32.67 -0.30
N PRO A 68 -4.99 -31.63 -1.15
CA PRO A 68 -5.74 -30.43 -0.80
C PRO A 68 -7.16 -30.79 -0.34
N ASP A 69 -7.71 -30.01 0.58
CA ASP A 69 -9.08 -30.14 1.09
C ASP A 69 -9.92 -28.88 0.74
N PRO A 70 -10.48 -28.80 -0.48
CA PRO A 70 -11.26 -27.63 -0.92
C PRO A 70 -12.50 -27.37 -0.07
N GLU A 71 -13.12 -28.42 0.47
CA GLU A 71 -14.34 -28.28 1.28
C GLU A 71 -14.03 -27.63 2.63
N LEU A 72 -12.92 -28.03 3.26
CA LEU A 72 -12.43 -27.34 4.45
C LEU A 72 -11.98 -25.91 4.12
N GLU A 73 -11.32 -25.70 2.98
CA GLU A 73 -10.88 -24.37 2.56
C GLU A 73 -12.07 -23.40 2.45
N VAL A 74 -13.17 -23.82 1.82
CA VAL A 74 -14.41 -23.03 1.73
C VAL A 74 -14.95 -22.70 3.13
N GLN A 75 -14.91 -23.65 4.07
CA GLN A 75 -15.34 -23.42 5.45
C GLN A 75 -14.46 -22.40 6.17
N VAL A 76 -13.13 -22.51 6.05
CA VAL A 76 -12.19 -21.57 6.69
C VAL A 76 -12.33 -20.17 6.08
N LEU A 77 -12.39 -20.07 4.75
CA LEU A 77 -12.58 -18.81 4.04
C LEU A 77 -13.96 -18.19 4.26
N GLY A 78 -14.93 -18.98 4.73
CA GLY A 78 -16.25 -18.51 5.14
C GLY A 78 -16.29 -17.86 6.52
N LEU A 79 -15.23 -17.97 7.32
CA LEU A 79 -15.21 -17.43 8.69
C LEU A 79 -15.33 -15.90 8.69
N PRO A 80 -16.17 -15.32 9.57
CA PRO A 80 -16.37 -13.88 9.64
C PRO A 80 -15.21 -13.20 10.39
N ILE A 81 -14.64 -12.16 9.78
CA ILE A 81 -13.53 -11.37 10.33
C ILE A 81 -13.84 -9.87 10.30
N ARG A 82 -13.09 -9.09 11.08
CA ARG A 82 -12.98 -7.63 10.91
C ARG A 82 -11.81 -7.29 10.01
N CYS A 83 -11.89 -6.14 9.33
CA CYS A 83 -10.77 -5.59 8.59
C CYS A 83 -9.52 -5.45 9.50
N ILE A 84 -8.33 -5.67 8.93
CA ILE A 84 -7.05 -5.44 9.62
C ILE A 84 -6.90 -4.00 10.12
N HIS A 85 -7.51 -3.03 9.40
CA HIS A 85 -7.53 -1.61 9.76
C HIS A 85 -8.71 -1.23 10.68
N SER A 86 -9.28 -2.19 11.41
CA SER A 86 -10.43 -1.91 12.29
C SER A 86 -10.10 -0.92 13.41
N GLU A 87 -8.85 -0.94 13.89
CA GLU A 87 -8.37 -0.02 14.93
C GLU A 87 -8.19 1.41 14.41
N GLU A 88 -7.97 1.58 13.10
CA GLU A 88 -7.88 2.88 12.45
C GLU A 88 -9.27 3.47 12.12
N GLY A 89 -10.33 2.67 12.27
CA GLY A 89 -11.71 3.10 12.05
C GLY A 89 -12.42 2.39 10.90
N CYS A 90 -11.79 1.41 10.24
CA CYS A 90 -12.49 0.61 9.23
C CYS A 90 -13.58 -0.25 9.89
N ARG A 91 -14.84 -0.05 9.50
CA ARG A 91 -15.99 -0.80 10.05
C ARG A 91 -16.35 -2.06 9.26
N TRP A 92 -15.59 -2.38 8.22
CA TRP A 92 -15.89 -3.55 7.40
C TRP A 92 -15.71 -4.84 8.19
N SER A 93 -16.70 -5.72 8.05
CA SER A 93 -16.65 -7.09 8.51
C SER A 93 -17.32 -8.00 7.49
N GLY A 94 -16.87 -9.24 7.40
CA GLY A 94 -17.38 -10.18 6.42
C GLY A 94 -16.56 -11.47 6.34
N PRO A 95 -16.91 -12.38 5.41
CA PRO A 95 -16.16 -13.61 5.20
C PRO A 95 -14.71 -13.33 4.81
N LEU A 96 -13.79 -14.15 5.32
CA LEU A 96 -12.36 -14.07 5.00
C LEU A 96 -12.08 -14.04 3.48
N ARG A 97 -12.80 -14.83 2.66
CA ARG A 97 -12.69 -14.79 1.18
C ARG A 97 -12.90 -13.41 0.55
N HIS A 98 -13.67 -12.53 1.18
CA HIS A 98 -13.97 -11.20 0.66
C HIS A 98 -12.96 -10.14 1.14
N LEU A 99 -12.01 -10.49 2.01
CA LEU A 99 -11.04 -9.56 2.57
C LEU A 99 -10.22 -8.89 1.46
N GLN A 100 -9.71 -9.66 0.49
CA GLN A 100 -8.89 -9.09 -0.59
C GLN A 100 -9.67 -8.10 -1.44
N GLY A 101 -10.93 -8.41 -1.77
CA GLY A 101 -11.83 -7.50 -2.47
C GLY A 101 -12.06 -6.22 -1.67
N HIS A 102 -12.27 -6.34 -0.37
CA HIS A 102 -12.39 -5.18 0.52
C HIS A 102 -11.11 -4.33 0.59
N LEU A 103 -9.92 -4.94 0.73
CA LEU A 103 -8.65 -4.21 0.81
C LEU A 103 -8.39 -3.36 -0.45
N ASN A 104 -8.90 -3.78 -1.61
CA ASN A 104 -8.81 -2.98 -2.83
C ASN A 104 -9.61 -1.67 -2.74
N THR A 105 -10.68 -1.61 -1.97
CA THR A 105 -11.54 -0.42 -1.81
C THR A 105 -11.45 0.24 -0.42
N CYS A 106 -10.73 -0.38 0.52
CA CYS A 106 -10.62 0.11 1.90
C CYS A 106 -9.94 1.48 1.94
N SER A 107 -10.58 2.45 2.59
CA SER A 107 -10.06 3.81 2.75
C SER A 107 -8.77 3.87 3.55
N PHE A 108 -8.57 2.93 4.48
CA PHE A 108 -7.40 2.87 5.36
C PHE A 108 -6.24 2.07 4.77
N ASN A 109 -6.49 1.28 3.73
CA ASN A 109 -5.43 0.50 3.10
C ASN A 109 -4.40 1.41 2.43
N VAL A 110 -3.13 1.09 2.61
CA VAL A 110 -2.01 1.86 2.08
C VAL A 110 -1.77 1.48 0.63
N VAL A 111 -1.78 2.47 -0.25
CA VAL A 111 -1.61 2.30 -1.69
C VAL A 111 -0.45 3.17 -2.20
N PRO A 112 0.29 2.71 -3.23
CA PRO A 112 1.26 3.54 -3.90
C PRO A 112 0.58 4.68 -4.65
N CYS A 113 1.23 5.84 -4.72
CA CYS A 113 0.75 6.94 -5.53
C CYS A 113 0.69 6.56 -7.02
N PRO A 114 -0.42 6.83 -7.74
CA PRO A 114 -0.55 6.51 -9.16
C PRO A 114 0.43 7.28 -10.05
N ASN A 115 0.90 8.45 -9.60
CA ASN A 115 1.95 9.22 -10.27
C ASN A 115 3.37 8.62 -10.05
N ARG A 116 3.48 7.49 -9.33
CA ARG A 116 4.74 6.79 -9.02
C ARG A 116 5.77 7.71 -8.36
N CYS A 117 5.31 8.54 -7.41
CA CYS A 117 6.22 9.19 -6.47
C CYS A 117 6.65 8.18 -5.38
N PRO A 118 7.69 8.48 -4.58
CA PRO A 118 8.18 7.57 -3.53
C PRO A 118 7.18 7.31 -2.39
N THR A 119 6.16 8.15 -2.24
CA THR A 119 5.23 8.13 -1.11
C THR A 119 4.20 7.01 -1.22
N LYS A 120 4.02 6.28 -0.11
CA LYS A 120 2.88 5.37 0.12
C LYS A 120 1.98 6.00 1.17
N LEU A 121 0.68 5.93 0.95
CA LEU A 121 -0.31 6.64 1.75
C LEU A 121 -1.61 5.87 1.80
N SER A 122 -2.42 6.12 2.82
CA SER A 122 -3.76 5.55 2.91
C SER A 122 -4.61 6.03 1.73
N ARG A 123 -5.57 5.20 1.29
CA ARG A 123 -6.47 5.57 0.19
C ARG A 123 -7.27 6.84 0.48
N ARG A 124 -7.62 7.11 1.74
CA ARG A 124 -8.33 8.34 2.15
C ARG A 124 -7.50 9.61 1.97
N ASP A 125 -6.18 9.54 2.15
CA ASP A 125 -5.30 10.71 2.08
C ASP A 125 -4.76 10.93 0.64
N LEU A 126 -4.96 9.95 -0.24
CA LEU A 126 -4.50 9.99 -1.63
C LEU A 126 -5.03 11.20 -2.44
N PRO A 127 -6.31 11.59 -2.36
CA PRO A 127 -6.80 12.77 -3.09
C PRO A 127 -6.09 14.07 -2.69
N ALA A 128 -5.90 14.29 -1.39
CA ALA A 128 -5.20 15.47 -0.87
C ALA A 128 -3.74 15.51 -1.35
N HIS A 129 -3.04 14.37 -1.28
CA HIS A 129 -1.69 14.25 -1.82
C HIS A 129 -1.62 14.57 -3.32
N LEU A 130 -2.52 14.01 -4.14
CA LEU A 130 -2.49 14.25 -5.58
C LEU A 130 -2.76 15.72 -5.94
N GLN A 131 -3.53 16.43 -5.13
CA GLN A 131 -3.87 17.83 -5.34
C GLN A 131 -2.74 18.77 -4.90
N HIS A 132 -2.14 18.52 -3.73
CA HIS A 132 -1.27 19.48 -3.05
C HIS A 132 0.18 19.02 -2.90
N ASP A 133 0.40 17.78 -2.49
CA ASP A 133 1.72 17.35 -1.97
C ASP A 133 2.54 16.51 -2.96
N CYS A 134 1.92 16.00 -4.02
CA CYS A 134 2.59 15.07 -4.92
C CYS A 134 3.60 15.84 -5.79
N PRO A 135 4.91 15.56 -5.70
CA PRO A 135 5.91 16.24 -6.53
C PRO A 135 5.71 15.94 -8.03
N LYS A 136 5.06 14.82 -8.33
CA LYS A 136 4.72 14.39 -9.69
C LYS A 136 3.28 14.74 -10.11
N ARG A 137 2.55 15.57 -9.34
CA ARG A 137 1.24 16.09 -9.78
C ARG A 137 1.42 16.93 -11.04
N ARG A 138 0.45 16.86 -11.96
CA ARG A 138 0.42 17.69 -13.16
C ARG A 138 -0.32 18.99 -12.87
N LEU A 139 0.30 20.10 -13.21
CA LEU A 139 -0.24 21.44 -13.08
C LEU A 139 -0.22 22.10 -14.44
N LYS A 140 -1.18 23.00 -14.68
CA LYS A 140 -1.31 23.73 -15.94
C LYS A 140 -1.14 25.22 -15.66
N CYS A 141 -0.30 25.87 -16.46
CA CYS A 141 -0.09 27.31 -16.34
C CYS A 141 -1.32 28.05 -16.87
N GLU A 142 -1.88 28.96 -16.08
CA GLU A 142 -3.04 29.76 -16.49
C GLU A 142 -2.72 30.76 -17.60
N PHE A 143 -1.45 31.13 -17.77
CA PHE A 143 -1.01 32.13 -18.75
C PHE A 143 -0.59 31.53 -20.09
N CYS A 144 0.23 30.47 -20.06
CA CYS A 144 0.75 29.85 -21.29
C CYS A 144 0.11 28.50 -21.61
N GLY A 145 -0.67 27.91 -20.70
CA GLY A 145 -1.35 26.63 -20.90
C GLY A 145 -0.43 25.39 -20.84
N CYS A 146 0.87 25.56 -20.63
CA CYS A 146 1.81 24.44 -20.53
C CYS A 146 1.60 23.62 -19.26
N ASP A 147 1.83 22.31 -19.37
CA ASP A 147 1.85 21.41 -18.23
C ASP A 147 3.23 21.39 -17.57
N PHE A 148 3.26 21.29 -16.24
CA PHE A 148 4.49 21.12 -15.44
C PHE A 148 4.22 20.22 -14.23
N SER A 149 5.28 19.68 -13.62
CA SER A 149 5.16 18.88 -12.39
C SER A 149 5.07 19.76 -11.14
N GLY A 150 4.55 19.22 -10.03
CA GLY A 150 4.58 19.87 -8.72
C GLY A 150 6.01 20.27 -8.30
N GLU A 151 6.98 19.40 -8.52
CA GLU A 151 8.40 19.69 -8.28
C GLU A 151 8.92 20.84 -9.14
N ALA A 152 8.54 20.89 -10.43
CA ALA A 152 8.88 22.01 -11.30
C ALA A 152 8.21 23.31 -10.84
N PHE A 153 6.98 23.26 -10.33
CA PHE A 153 6.30 24.43 -9.78
C PHE A 153 7.03 25.01 -8.56
N GLU A 154 7.36 24.15 -7.59
CA GLU A 154 8.00 24.54 -6.34
C GLU A 154 9.43 25.04 -6.56
N SER A 155 10.15 24.43 -7.51
CA SER A 155 11.48 24.90 -7.94
C SER A 155 11.42 26.16 -8.83
N SER A 156 10.29 26.42 -9.49
CA SER A 156 10.06 27.61 -10.32
C SER A 156 9.43 28.78 -9.56
N LEU A 157 9.16 28.62 -8.26
CA LEU A 157 8.97 29.77 -7.36
C LEU A 157 10.28 30.54 -7.39
N GLY A 158 10.37 31.55 -8.26
CA GLY A 158 11.62 32.13 -8.71
C GLY A 158 12.56 32.46 -7.56
N PHE A 159 13.62 31.67 -7.41
CA PHE A 159 14.78 32.07 -6.62
C PHE A 159 15.60 33.02 -7.49
N GLY A 160 15.30 34.31 -7.39
CA GLY A 160 16.25 35.32 -7.84
C GLY A 160 17.45 35.32 -6.90
N TYR A 161 18.67 35.36 -7.43
CA TYR A 161 19.79 35.80 -6.60
C TYR A 161 19.49 37.25 -6.18
N PRO A 162 19.40 37.58 -4.88
CA PRO A 162 19.28 38.96 -4.47
C PRO A 162 20.56 39.69 -4.89
N LYS A 163 20.51 40.35 -6.04
CA LYS A 163 21.51 41.35 -6.41
C LYS A 163 21.09 42.64 -5.73
N PHE A 164 21.65 42.89 -4.56
CA PHE A 164 21.49 44.17 -3.90
C PHE A 164 22.05 45.26 -4.82
N ILE A 165 21.23 46.25 -5.14
CA ILE A 165 21.65 47.49 -5.80
C ILE A 165 21.78 48.57 -4.74
N SER A 166 22.85 49.37 -4.80
CA SER A 166 23.02 50.47 -3.86
C SER A 166 21.93 51.54 -4.09
N HIS A 167 21.50 52.22 -3.02
CA HIS A 167 20.59 53.38 -3.16
C HIS A 167 21.19 54.50 -4.01
N GLN A 168 22.50 54.57 -4.13
CA GLN A 168 23.16 55.52 -5.01
C GLN A 168 22.96 55.15 -6.48
N ASP A 169 23.05 53.87 -6.82
CA ASP A 169 22.95 53.41 -8.21
C ASP A 169 21.50 53.31 -8.70
N ILE A 170 20.54 53.01 -7.81
CA ILE A 170 19.11 53.04 -8.15
C ILE A 170 18.63 54.46 -8.51
N ARG A 171 19.27 55.49 -7.92
CA ARG A 171 18.98 56.92 -8.16
C ARG A 171 19.77 57.52 -9.34
N LYS A 172 20.87 56.91 -9.76
CA LYS A 172 21.70 57.39 -10.90
C LYS A 172 21.07 57.13 -12.27
N ARG A 173 20.14 56.18 -12.36
CA ARG A 173 19.44 55.81 -13.60
C ARG A 173 17.93 55.97 -13.39
N ASN A 174 17.15 55.99 -14.47
CA ASN A 174 15.69 56.16 -14.45
C ASN A 174 14.93 54.91 -13.93
N TYR A 175 15.49 54.20 -12.94
CA TYR A 175 14.82 53.08 -12.30
C TYR A 175 13.77 53.52 -11.29
N VAL A 176 13.85 54.75 -10.79
CA VAL A 176 12.83 55.34 -9.91
C VAL A 176 12.27 56.57 -10.58
N ARG A 177 10.95 56.61 -10.79
CA ARG A 177 10.24 57.77 -11.32
C ARG A 177 8.89 57.88 -10.60
N ASP A 178 8.57 59.06 -10.09
CA ASP A 178 7.30 59.33 -9.40
C ASP A 178 6.98 58.30 -8.29
N ASP A 179 7.96 58.04 -7.42
CA ASP A 179 7.92 57.02 -6.35
C ASP A 179 7.68 55.57 -6.78
N ALA A 180 7.72 55.28 -8.10
CA ALA A 180 7.63 53.94 -8.65
C ALA A 180 9.01 53.39 -9.06
N VAL A 181 9.28 52.13 -8.73
CA VAL A 181 10.50 51.40 -9.15
C VAL A 181 10.22 50.58 -10.40
N PHE A 182 11.00 50.78 -11.45
CA PHE A 182 10.90 50.07 -12.73
C PHE A 182 11.88 48.90 -12.77
N ILE A 183 11.34 47.69 -12.75
CA ILE A 183 12.11 46.45 -12.80
C ILE A 183 11.94 45.81 -14.18
N ARG A 184 13.05 45.60 -14.89
CA ARG A 184 13.05 44.80 -16.12
C ARG A 184 13.39 43.35 -15.77
N ALA A 185 12.40 42.47 -15.80
CA ALA A 185 12.62 41.03 -15.70
C ALA A 185 12.76 40.44 -17.10
N SER A 186 13.80 39.63 -17.31
CA SER A 186 13.89 38.72 -18.45
C SER A 186 13.53 37.33 -17.94
N VAL A 187 12.47 36.73 -18.50
CA VAL A 187 12.06 35.36 -18.16
C VAL A 187 12.65 34.43 -19.21
N GLU A 188 13.64 33.63 -18.81
CA GLU A 188 14.12 32.52 -19.65
C GLU A 188 13.24 31.30 -19.39
N LEU A 189 12.42 30.91 -20.38
CA LEU A 189 11.64 29.69 -20.31
C LEU A 189 12.59 28.49 -20.51
N PRO A 190 12.75 27.58 -19.53
CA PRO A 190 13.59 26.41 -19.71
C PRO A 190 13.02 25.53 -20.82
N ARG A 191 13.83 25.16 -21.82
CA ARG A 191 13.45 24.25 -22.91
C ARG A 191 13.02 22.84 -22.45
N LYS A 192 13.19 22.51 -21.17
CA LYS A 192 12.84 21.20 -20.57
C LYS A 192 11.39 21.03 -20.12
N ILE A 193 10.51 22.01 -20.40
CA ILE A 193 9.06 21.86 -20.16
C ILE A 193 8.35 21.20 -21.37
N LEU A 194 9.08 20.83 -22.43
CA LEU A 194 8.55 20.28 -23.69
C LEU A 194 9.04 18.87 -24.07
N SER A 195 9.42 18.03 -23.10
CA SER A 195 9.75 16.61 -23.37
C SER A 195 9.10 15.66 -22.38
#